data_AF-A0A959VTE2-F1
#
_entry.id   AF-A0A959VTE2-F1
#
_cell.length_a   1.000
_cell.length_b   1.000
_cell.length_c   1.000
_cell.angle_alpha   90.00
_cell.angle_beta   90.00
_cell.angle_gamma   90.00
#
_symmetry.space_group_name_H-M   'P 1'
#
loop_
_entity.id
_entity.type
_entity.pdbx_description
1 polymer ?
#
loop_
_entity_poly.entity_id
_entity_poly.type
_entity_poly.pdbx_seq_one_letter_code
_entity_poly.pdbx_strand_id
1 'polypeptide(L)'
;MAAPIPASDARRRRLIRVISVSIAVALLTIGVKFAAWLLTGSVGLLSDAAESVVNLVAAGVALLVILWSTRPADEDHAYGHEKADYLSAGFEGALILLAAVTIAYAAIDRLINPVELTEVGIGLAV
;
A
#
# COMPACT_ATOMS: atom_id res chain seq x y z
N MET A 1 -33.99 -1.49 27.06
CA MET A 1 -33.28 -0.64 26.08
C MET A 1 -31.82 -0.58 26.51
N ALA A 2 -30.98 -1.48 26.00
CA ALA A 2 -29.58 -1.57 26.40
C ALA A 2 -28.78 -0.45 25.72
N ALA A 3 -28.07 0.36 26.51
CA ALA A 3 -27.14 1.36 26.00
C ALA A 3 -26.00 0.67 25.21
N PRO A 4 -25.43 1.31 24.18
CA PRO A 4 -24.31 0.74 23.43
C PRO A 4 -23.10 0.54 24.36
N ILE A 5 -22.45 -0.62 24.29
CA ILE A 5 -21.24 -0.93 25.07
C ILE A 5 -20.10 -0.01 24.59
N PRO A 6 -19.46 0.79 25.46
CA PRO A 6 -18.29 1.58 25.07
C PRO A 6 -17.14 0.63 24.73
N ALA A 7 -16.62 0.70 23.50
CA ALA A 7 -15.43 -0.02 23.11
C ALA A 7 -14.29 0.33 24.07
N SER A 8 -13.78 -0.65 24.82
CA SER A 8 -12.81 -0.41 25.89
C SER A 8 -11.58 0.32 25.35
N ASP A 9 -11.08 1.33 26.07
CA ASP A 9 -9.90 2.10 25.67
C ASP A 9 -8.69 1.21 25.30
N ALA A 10 -8.63 0.00 25.88
CA ALA A 10 -7.65 -1.03 25.53
C ALA A 10 -7.74 -1.48 24.06
N ARG A 11 -8.94 -1.64 23.49
CA ARG A 11 -9.15 -2.00 22.08
C ARG A 11 -8.65 -0.89 21.15
N ARG A 12 -8.98 0.36 21.45
CA ARG A 12 -8.53 1.52 20.67
C ARG A 12 -7.01 1.69 20.72
N ARG A 13 -6.40 1.59 21.91
CA ARG A 13 -4.94 1.59 22.08
C ARG A 13 -4.24 0.46 21.32
N ARG A 14 -4.84 -0.75 21.32
CA ARG A 14 -4.31 -1.90 20.56
C ARG A 14 -4.37 -1.66 19.06
N LEU A 15 -5.47 -1.13 18.53
CA LEU A 15 -5.62 -0.83 17.10
C LEU A 15 -4.60 0.20 16.63
N ILE A 16 -4.46 1.31 17.37
CA ILE A 16 -3.46 2.35 17.06
C ILE A 16 -2.05 1.77 17.06
N ARG A 17 -1.72 0.94 18.06
CA ARG A 17 -0.41 0.29 18.14
C ARG A 17 -0.15 -0.63 16.94
N VAL A 18 -1.11 -1.47 16.57
CA VAL A 18 -0.97 -2.39 15.43
C VAL A 18 -0.76 -1.60 14.13
N ILE A 19 -1.60 -0.59 13.86
CA ILE A 19 -1.48 0.25 12.65
C ILE A 19 -0.12 0.97 12.63
N SER A 20 0.32 1.53 13.76
CA SER A 20 1.63 2.22 13.83
C SER A 20 2.80 1.27 13.56
N VAL A 21 2.74 0.04 14.06
CA VAL A 21 3.79 -0.97 13.80
C VAL A 21 3.76 -1.39 12.34
N SER A 22 2.57 -1.62 11.76
CA SER A 22 2.43 -1.95 10.34
C SER A 22 3.00 -0.87 9.42
N ILE A 23 2.72 0.41 9.70
CA ILE A 23 3.28 1.54 8.94
C ILE A 23 4.80 1.59 9.09
N ALA A 24 5.32 1.44 10.31
CA ALA A 24 6.76 1.43 10.55
C ALA A 24 7.48 0.32 9.78
N VAL A 25 6.91 -0.89 9.78
CA VAL A 25 7.43 -2.03 9.02
C VAL A 25 7.37 -1.75 7.51
N ALA A 26 6.26 -1.23 7.00
CA ALA A 26 6.14 -0.88 5.58
C ALA A 26 7.18 0.15 5.14
N LEU A 27 7.38 1.21 5.93
CA LEU A 27 8.41 2.22 5.67
C LEU A 27 9.82 1.62 5.73
N LEU A 28 10.09 0.72 6.67
CA LEU A 28 11.36 0.00 6.76
C LEU A 28 11.60 -0.84 5.49
N THR A 29 10.61 -1.62 5.06
CA THR A 29 10.70 -2.44 3.84
C THR A 29 10.95 -1.56 2.60
N ILE A 30 10.23 -0.45 2.46
CA ILE A 30 10.46 0.51 1.36
C ILE A 30 11.89 1.05 1.40
N GLY A 31 12.38 1.45 2.58
CA GLY A 31 13.74 1.97 2.76
C GLY A 31 14.81 0.94 2.39
N VAL A 32 14.61 -0.32 2.79
CA VAL A 32 15.50 -1.44 2.46
C VAL A 32 15.54 -1.69 0.95
N LYS A 33 14.37 -1.75 0.28
CA LYS A 33 14.28 -1.92 -1.17
C LYS A 33 14.92 -0.76 -1.94
N PHE A 34 14.71 0.46 -1.45
CA PHE A 34 15.32 1.65 -2.05
C PHE A 34 16.85 1.65 -1.89
N ALA A 35 17.37 1.24 -0.73
CA ALA A 35 18.80 1.05 -0.53
C ALA A 35 19.36 -0.04 -1.47
N ALA A 36 18.66 -1.17 -1.61
CA ALA A 36 19.06 -2.23 -2.54
C ALA A 36 19.08 -1.72 -4.00
N TRP A 37 18.12 -0.88 -4.39
CA TRP A 37 18.15 -0.22 -5.70
C TRP A 37 19.37 0.70 -5.86
N LEU A 38 19.67 1.56 -4.88
CA LEU A 38 20.83 2.47 -4.95
C LEU A 38 22.16 1.71 -5.07
N LEU A 39 22.26 0.55 -4.43
CA LEU A 39 23.47 -0.29 -4.46
C LEU A 39 23.61 -1.08 -5.77
N THR A 40 22.50 -1.48 -6.40
CA THR A 40 22.50 -2.37 -7.58
C THR A 40 22.21 -1.67 -8.91
N GLY A 41 21.65 -0.47 -8.88
CA GLY A 41 21.12 0.21 -10.06
C GLY A 41 19.97 -0.53 -10.76
N SER A 42 19.38 -1.55 -10.14
CA SER A 42 18.40 -2.42 -10.80
C SER A 42 17.02 -1.76 -10.93
N VAL A 43 16.57 -1.53 -12.17
CA VAL A 43 15.20 -1.08 -12.46
C VAL A 43 14.14 -2.06 -11.93
N GLY A 44 14.48 -3.34 -11.77
CA GLY A 44 13.59 -4.33 -11.14
C GLY A 44 13.39 -4.05 -9.65
N LEU A 45 14.48 -3.76 -8.91
CA LEU A 45 14.40 -3.38 -7.49
C LEU A 45 13.75 -2.00 -7.30
N LEU A 46 13.95 -1.07 -8.24
CA LEU A 46 13.22 0.20 -8.25
C LEU A 46 11.72 -0.02 -8.41
N SER A 47 11.33 -0.93 -9.30
CA SER A 47 9.92 -1.26 -9.54
C SER A 47 9.28 -1.89 -8.30
N ASP A 48 9.97 -2.82 -7.64
CA ASP A 48 9.52 -3.46 -6.41
C ASP A 48 9.44 -2.46 -5.21
N ALA A 49 10.36 -1.49 -5.15
CA ALA A 49 10.29 -0.39 -4.18
C ALA A 49 9.08 0.52 -4.46
N ALA A 50 8.84 0.89 -5.72
CA ALA A 50 7.72 1.72 -6.13
C ALA A 50 6.36 1.03 -5.87
N GLU A 51 6.27 -0.27 -6.15
CA GLU A 51 5.09 -1.09 -5.81
C GLU A 51 4.80 -1.06 -4.31
N SER A 52 5.83 -1.19 -3.47
CA SER A 52 5.67 -1.14 -2.01
C SER A 52 5.13 0.21 -1.51
N VAL A 53 5.51 1.33 -2.16
CA VAL A 53 4.96 2.66 -1.87
C VAL A 53 3.50 2.74 -2.27
N VAL A 54 3.15 2.27 -3.47
CA VAL A 54 1.76 2.24 -3.96
C VAL A 54 0.88 1.44 -3.00
N ASN A 55 1.33 0.27 -2.56
CA ASN A 55 0.61 -0.57 -1.61
C ASN A 55 0.41 0.12 -0.25
N LEU A 56 1.41 0.86 0.25
CA LEU A 56 1.27 1.64 1.49
C LEU A 56 0.22 2.75 1.34
N VAL A 57 0.21 3.46 0.21
CA VAL A 57 -0.77 4.50 -0.08
C VAL A 57 -2.18 3.90 -0.21
N ALA A 58 -2.32 2.81 -0.95
CA ALA A 58 -3.59 2.11 -1.13
C ALA A 58 -4.17 1.63 0.20
N ALA A 59 -3.36 1.01 1.05
CA ALA A 59 -3.77 0.61 2.39
C ALA A 59 -4.20 1.80 3.27
N GLY A 60 -3.52 2.95 3.13
CA GLY A 60 -3.91 4.18 3.81
C GLY A 60 -5.26 4.73 3.34
N VAL A 61 -5.50 4.74 2.03
CA VAL A 61 -6.79 5.14 1.43
C VAL A 61 -7.90 4.19 1.89
N ALA A 62 -7.67 2.88 1.83
CA ALA A 62 -8.62 1.87 2.30
C ALA A 62 -8.96 2.07 3.78
N LEU A 63 -7.96 2.37 4.63
CA LEU A 63 -8.21 2.67 6.04
C LEU A 63 -9.06 3.93 6.23
N LEU A 64 -8.77 5.02 5.49
CA LEU A 64 -9.56 6.25 5.56
C LEU A 64 -11.01 6.02 5.12
N VAL A 65 -11.19 5.24 4.05
CA VAL A 65 -12.50 4.89 3.52
C VAL A 65 -13.28 4.04 4.50
N ILE A 66 -12.68 3.02 5.12
CA ILE A 66 -13.34 2.22 6.17
C ILE A 66 -13.74 3.11 7.37
N LEU A 67 -12.86 4.02 7.80
CA LEU A 67 -13.15 4.95 8.89
C LEU A 67 -14.28 5.93 8.55
N TRP A 68 -14.49 6.22 7.27
CA TRP A 68 -15.59 7.07 6.80
C TRP A 68 -16.89 6.29 6.57
N SER A 69 -16.80 5.13 5.94
CA SER A 69 -17.89 4.19 5.64
C SER A 69 -18.58 3.69 6.91
N THR A 70 -17.83 3.55 8.02
CA THR A 70 -18.37 3.16 9.33
C THR A 70 -19.14 4.26 10.07
N ARG A 71 -19.28 5.47 9.50
CA ARG A 71 -20.12 6.53 10.09
C ARG A 71 -21.60 6.20 9.89
N PRO A 72 -22.45 6.44 10.92
CA PRO A 72 -23.89 6.26 10.79
C PRO A 72 -24.46 7.20 9.70
N ALA A 73 -25.59 6.81 9.11
CA ALA A 73 -26.27 7.60 8.09
C ALA A 73 -26.56 9.03 8.60
N ASP A 74 -26.24 10.02 7.77
CA ASP A 74 -26.48 11.44 8.01
C ASP A 74 -27.58 11.98 7.10
N GLU A 75 -28.01 13.23 7.33
CA GLU A 75 -29.09 13.86 6.56
C GLU A 75 -28.76 14.00 5.06
N ASP A 76 -27.46 14.06 4.71
CA ASP A 76 -26.98 14.12 3.33
C ASP A 76 -26.92 12.72 2.66
N HIS A 77 -26.81 11.63 3.42
CA HIS A 77 -26.73 10.25 2.93
C HIS A 77 -27.71 9.33 3.67
N ALA A 78 -28.99 9.42 3.29
CA ALA A 78 -30.08 8.62 3.85
C ALA A 78 -29.90 7.08 3.72
N TYR A 79 -29.02 6.62 2.81
CA TYR A 79 -28.69 5.19 2.60
C TYR A 79 -27.34 4.77 3.19
N GLY A 80 -26.63 5.66 3.89
CA GLY A 80 -25.31 5.41 4.49
C GLY A 80 -24.12 5.60 3.53
N HIS A 81 -22.90 5.48 4.10
CA HIS A 81 -21.62 5.70 3.40
C HIS A 81 -20.97 4.41 2.88
N GLU A 82 -21.65 3.27 2.95
CA GLU A 82 -21.11 1.94 2.61
C GLU A 82 -20.59 1.81 1.17
N LYS A 83 -21.08 2.65 0.24
CA LYS A 83 -20.61 2.64 -1.15
C LYS A 83 -19.18 3.14 -1.32
N ALA A 84 -18.62 3.84 -0.32
CA ALA A 84 -17.27 4.37 -0.39
C ALA A 84 -16.20 3.26 -0.46
N ASP A 85 -16.45 2.10 0.14
CA ASP A 85 -15.51 0.95 0.11
C ASP A 85 -15.24 0.48 -1.33
N TYR A 86 -16.26 0.42 -2.18
CA TYR A 86 -16.12 0.03 -3.59
C TYR A 86 -15.27 1.01 -4.39
N LEU A 87 -15.35 2.30 -4.08
CA LEU A 87 -14.49 3.33 -4.69
C LEU A 87 -13.02 3.15 -4.29
N SER A 88 -12.75 2.78 -3.03
CA SER A 88 -11.37 2.47 -2.59
C SER A 88 -10.81 1.25 -3.32
N ALA A 89 -11.59 0.16 -3.40
CA ALA A 89 -11.16 -1.05 -4.09
C ALA A 89 -10.92 -0.81 -5.58
N GLY A 90 -11.77 0.00 -6.23
CA GLY A 90 -11.58 0.40 -7.62
C GLY A 90 -10.32 1.25 -7.83
N PHE A 91 -10.05 2.19 -6.92
CA PHE A 91 -8.85 3.03 -6.97
C PHE A 91 -7.57 2.22 -6.79
N GLU A 92 -7.53 1.34 -5.78
CA GLU A 92 -6.41 0.42 -5.56
C GLU A 92 -6.19 -0.51 -6.77
N GLY A 93 -7.26 -1.09 -7.31
CA GLY A 93 -7.18 -1.90 -8.52
C GLY A 93 -6.62 -1.15 -9.72
N ALA A 94 -6.97 0.13 -9.89
CA ALA A 94 -6.43 0.97 -10.96
C ALA A 94 -4.93 1.24 -10.78
N LEU A 95 -4.47 1.50 -9.54
CA LEU A 95 -3.05 1.68 -9.23
C LEU A 95 -2.25 0.40 -9.51
N ILE A 96 -2.78 -0.77 -9.15
CA ILE A 96 -2.15 -2.06 -9.43
C ILE A 96 -2.03 -2.29 -10.94
N LEU A 97 -3.10 -2.04 -11.72
CA LEU A 97 -3.06 -2.18 -13.18
C LEU A 97 -2.03 -1.23 -13.81
N LEU A 98 -1.96 0.01 -13.33
CA LEU A 98 -0.97 0.98 -13.80
C LEU A 98 0.47 0.53 -13.50
N ALA A 99 0.72 0.04 -12.28
CA ALA A 99 2.02 -0.50 -11.90
C ALA A 99 2.40 -1.70 -12.79
N ALA A 100 1.46 -2.64 -13.00
CA ALA A 100 1.68 -3.81 -13.84
C ALA A 100 2.04 -3.44 -15.29
N VAL A 101 1.32 -2.49 -15.90
CA VAL A 101 1.62 -2.00 -17.26
C VAL A 101 3.01 -1.36 -17.33
N THR A 102 3.35 -0.55 -16.32
CA THR A 102 4.65 0.15 -16.26
C THR A 102 5.81 -0.84 -16.12
N ILE A 103 5.66 -1.85 -15.25
CA ILE A 103 6.65 -2.90 -15.06
C ILE A 103 6.79 -3.75 -16.33
N ALA A 104 5.68 -4.12 -16.96
CA ALA A 104 5.70 -4.88 -18.21
C ALA A 104 6.44 -4.11 -19.32
N TYR A 105 6.17 -2.81 -19.46
CA TYR A 105 6.89 -1.96 -20.41
C TYR A 105 8.40 -1.94 -20.13
N ALA A 106 8.81 -1.67 -18.89
CA ALA A 106 10.22 -1.64 -18.50
C ALA A 106 10.92 -3.00 -18.68
N ALA A 107 10.21 -4.09 -18.41
CA ALA A 107 10.71 -5.45 -18.60
C ALA A 107 10.89 -5.79 -20.09
N ILE A 108 9.94 -5.43 -20.94
CA ILE A 108 10.04 -5.61 -22.40
C ILE A 108 11.21 -4.80 -22.96
N ASP A 109 11.35 -3.53 -22.55
CA ASP A 109 12.47 -2.69 -22.98
C ASP A 109 13.83 -3.30 -22.60
N ARG A 110 13.99 -3.77 -21.35
CA ARG A 110 15.21 -4.46 -20.91
C ARG A 110 15.47 -5.79 -21.62
N LEU A 111 14.42 -6.49 -22.05
CA LEU A 111 14.55 -7.75 -22.80
C LEU A 111 15.06 -7.49 -24.22
N ILE A 112 14.61 -6.38 -24.84
CA ILE A 112 15.02 -5.97 -26.18
C ILE A 112 16.39 -5.26 -26.15
N ASN A 113 16.66 -4.48 -25.10
CA ASN A 113 17.89 -3.73 -24.87
C ASN A 113 18.59 -4.22 -23.59
N PRO A 114 19.39 -5.30 -23.65
CA PRO A 114 20.03 -5.87 -22.47
C PRO A 114 21.02 -4.89 -21.87
N VAL A 115 20.87 -4.62 -20.57
CA VAL A 115 21.85 -3.89 -19.76
C VAL A 115 22.57 -4.91 -18.89
N GLU A 116 23.90 -4.84 -18.87
CA GLU A 116 24.71 -5.73 -18.03
C GLU A 116 24.31 -5.59 -16.55
N LEU A 117 24.05 -6.73 -15.90
CA LEU A 117 23.73 -6.79 -14.48
C LEU A 117 24.99 -6.49 -13.67
N THR A 118 25.16 -5.23 -13.27
CA THR A 118 26.25 -4.83 -12.37
C THR A 118 25.88 -5.28 -10.96
N GLU A 119 26.52 -6.35 -10.47
CA GLU A 119 26.48 -6.83 -9.07
C GLU A 119 25.08 -7.28 -8.55
N VAL A 120 24.66 -8.48 -8.98
CA VAL A 120 23.45 -9.16 -8.47
C VAL A 120 23.61 -9.68 -7.02
N GLY A 121 24.86 -9.82 -6.53
CA GLY A 121 25.17 -10.56 -5.30
C GLY A 121 24.60 -9.94 -4.02
N ILE A 122 24.74 -8.63 -3.83
CA ILE A 122 24.28 -7.94 -2.61
C ILE A 122 22.76 -7.68 -2.68
N GLY A 123 22.23 -7.47 -3.89
CA GLY A 123 20.80 -7.23 -4.11
C GLY A 123 19.89 -8.44 -3.90
N LEU A 124 20.42 -9.66 -3.97
CA LEU A 124 19.66 -10.91 -3.71
C LEU A 124 19.67 -11.33 -2.24
N ALA A 125 20.54 -10.77 -1.41
CA ALA A 125 20.69 -11.14 0.00
C ALA A 125 19.69 -10.43 0.93
N VAL A 126 18.87 -9.54 0.39
CA VAL A 126 17.97 -8.63 1.11
C VAL A 126 16.51 -8.93 0.75
#